data_AF-A0A9P4TUZ8-F1
#
_entry.id   AF-A0A9P4TUZ8-F1
#
_cell.length_a   1.000
_cell.length_b   1.000
_cell.length_c   1.000
_cell.angle_alpha   90.00
_cell.angle_beta   90.00
_cell.angle_gamma   90.00
#
_symmetry.space_group_name_H-M   'P 1'
#
loop_
_entity.id
_entity.type
_entity.pdbx_description
1 polymer ?
#
loop_
_entity_poly.entity_id
_entity_poly.type
_entity_poly.pdbx_seq_one_letter_code
_entity_poly.pdbx_strand_id
1 'polypeptide(L)'
;RPVMPSLPRPGTFARQNSEMREKLCPLEPDPEERRAISADRKAATAYIRKPLSPHVPHPLSMSPTPHAPDVIETDHTLISDPQQSHPPAQTRQGPNDDEEDIELAPFPTMAHIDAQLDQEELSEALDDLQIQAELEAKWILNLSMHFRDNSDREKFFITYADEPNKWRRVTISCDYRDEPADSLEADLKGLHYQRDKSARIYESIRDSLESIQFYPTVTNLKLQTSDGRLHVHVTEDVNEKIQYPQVSLLRHLECPRIKESDIEFDSHLSGFVYKIRTGNRVLIKKEIPGPEAVEEFLYEVNALSNLRGASNVVHFEGLVVDDDEQLIKGLLIGFCEQGALVDVLYDYKDSEWLPWSRREQWAKQIVKGLSDIHEAGFVQGDFTLSNIVIDREDTARIIDINRRGCPVGWEPPELAELIRSGQRISIYIGVKSDLYQLGMVLWALAEQQDEPERQEPPLKLSNPSEIPAYYRQLVGSCLSTDPRKRQSAKELFAMFP
;
A
#
# COMPACT_ATOMS: atom_id res chain seq x y z
N ARG A 1 2.54 -45.75 -22.62
CA ARG A 1 3.18 -44.61 -23.31
C ARG A 1 2.92 -43.37 -22.49
N PRO A 2 3.94 -42.68 -21.96
CA PRO A 2 3.71 -41.44 -21.21
C PRO A 2 3.30 -40.33 -22.19
N VAL A 3 2.28 -39.55 -21.82
CA VAL A 3 1.79 -38.40 -22.58
C VAL A 3 2.57 -37.18 -22.10
N MET A 4 3.31 -36.54 -23.01
CA MET A 4 3.98 -35.27 -22.74
C MET A 4 2.97 -34.12 -22.71
N PRO A 5 3.04 -33.16 -21.76
CA PRO A 5 2.28 -31.93 -21.81
C PRO A 5 2.79 -31.03 -22.94
N SER A 6 1.92 -30.66 -23.88
CA SER A 6 2.21 -29.71 -24.95
C SER A 6 2.15 -28.27 -24.44
N LEU A 7 3.07 -27.42 -24.94
CA LEU A 7 3.10 -25.97 -24.70
C LEU A 7 1.79 -25.27 -25.11
N PRO A 8 1.40 -24.14 -24.46
CA PRO A 8 0.19 -23.40 -24.80
C PRO A 8 0.28 -22.84 -26.23
N ARG A 9 -0.77 -23.04 -27.03
CA ARG A 9 -0.90 -22.41 -28.35
C ARG A 9 -1.30 -20.94 -28.19
N PRO A 10 -0.74 -20.00 -28.96
CA PRO A 10 -1.21 -18.62 -29.00
C PRO A 10 -2.67 -18.53 -29.47
N GLY A 11 -3.39 -17.51 -29.00
CA GLY A 11 -4.77 -17.24 -29.39
C GLY A 11 -4.92 -17.08 -30.92
N THR A 12 -5.98 -17.64 -31.48
CA THR A 12 -6.26 -17.58 -32.92
C THR A 12 -6.59 -16.16 -33.39
N PHE A 13 -6.15 -15.78 -34.61
CA PHE A 13 -6.44 -14.50 -35.27
C PHE A 13 -7.92 -14.07 -35.26
N ALA A 14 -8.86 -15.01 -35.12
CA ALA A 14 -10.28 -14.71 -34.94
C ALA A 14 -10.59 -13.92 -33.66
N ARG A 15 -9.82 -14.13 -32.57
CA ARG A 15 -9.95 -13.44 -31.28
C ARG A 15 -9.35 -12.02 -31.31
N GLN A 16 -8.24 -11.83 -32.02
CA GLN A 16 -7.65 -10.49 -32.22
C GLN A 16 -8.54 -9.59 -33.10
N ASN A 17 -9.28 -10.17 -34.05
CA ASN A 17 -10.20 -9.43 -34.92
C ASN A 17 -11.55 -9.06 -34.26
N SER A 18 -11.93 -9.69 -33.14
CA SER A 18 -13.11 -9.29 -32.35
C SER A 18 -12.83 -8.13 -31.38
N GLU A 19 -11.54 -7.82 -31.14
CA GLU A 19 -11.08 -6.80 -30.18
C GLU A 19 -10.67 -5.48 -30.88
N MET A 20 -10.87 -5.36 -32.20
CA MET A 20 -10.62 -4.11 -32.93
C MET A 20 -11.71 -3.05 -32.63
N ARG A 21 -11.24 -1.86 -32.25
CA ARG A 21 -12.00 -0.66 -31.81
C ARG A 21 -13.17 -0.23 -32.72
N GLU A 22 -13.16 -0.64 -33.99
CA GLU A 22 -14.18 -0.30 -35.00
C GLU A 22 -15.44 -1.19 -34.96
N LYS A 23 -15.47 -2.23 -34.10
CA LYS A 23 -16.60 -3.18 -33.98
C LYS A 23 -17.32 -3.15 -32.62
N LEU A 24 -16.98 -2.20 -31.75
CA LEU A 24 -17.65 -2.02 -30.47
C LEU A 24 -18.92 -1.17 -30.67
N CYS A 25 -20.07 -1.82 -30.77
CA CYS A 25 -21.36 -1.16 -30.63
C CYS A 25 -21.61 -0.80 -29.15
N PRO A 26 -22.50 0.18 -28.87
CA PRO A 26 -22.86 0.55 -27.50
C PRO A 26 -23.23 -0.67 -26.66
N LEU A 27 -22.71 -0.74 -25.43
CA LEU A 27 -23.05 -1.78 -24.46
C LEU A 27 -24.56 -1.77 -24.21
N GLU A 28 -25.26 -2.80 -24.66
CA GLU A 28 -26.61 -3.09 -24.19
C GLU A 28 -26.52 -3.60 -22.74
N PRO A 29 -27.44 -3.18 -21.86
CA PRO A 29 -27.43 -3.60 -20.45
C PRO A 29 -27.50 -5.13 -20.35
N ASP A 30 -26.63 -5.69 -19.51
CA ASP A 30 -26.56 -7.13 -19.27
C ASP A 30 -27.86 -7.59 -18.57
N PRO A 31 -28.54 -8.65 -19.06
CA PRO A 31 -29.73 -9.19 -18.39
C PRO A 31 -29.53 -9.61 -16.92
N GLU A 32 -28.30 -9.72 -16.43
CA GLU A 32 -28.00 -9.98 -15.01
C GLU A 32 -27.88 -8.71 -14.12
N GLU A 33 -27.98 -7.50 -14.68
CA GLU A 33 -27.90 -6.24 -13.91
C GLU A 33 -29.04 -6.10 -12.89
N ARG A 34 -28.69 -5.91 -11.62
CA ARG A 34 -29.64 -5.60 -10.54
C ARG A 34 -29.48 -4.15 -10.10
N ARG A 35 -30.59 -3.45 -9.92
CA ARG A 35 -30.61 -2.07 -9.42
C ARG A 35 -30.87 -2.06 -7.92
N ALA A 36 -29.97 -1.46 -7.14
CA ALA A 36 -30.24 -1.20 -5.72
C ALA A 36 -31.20 -0.01 -5.55
N ILE A 37 -31.68 0.21 -4.32
CA ILE A 37 -32.50 1.40 -4.02
C ILE A 37 -31.67 2.65 -4.33
N SER A 38 -32.25 3.60 -5.06
CA SER A 38 -31.59 4.88 -5.37
C SER A 38 -31.48 5.71 -4.10
N ALA A 39 -30.30 6.27 -3.85
CA ALA A 39 -30.08 7.16 -2.72
C ALA A 39 -30.54 8.58 -3.09
N ASP A 40 -31.46 9.17 -2.32
CA ASP A 40 -31.77 10.60 -2.42
C ASP A 40 -30.59 11.39 -1.79
N ARG A 41 -30.12 12.43 -2.49
CA ARG A 41 -28.96 13.23 -2.06
C ARG A 41 -29.26 13.91 -0.71
N LYS A 42 -28.51 13.58 0.34
CA LYS A 42 -28.31 14.48 1.49
C LYS A 42 -27.50 15.66 0.99
N ALA A 43 -28.08 16.86 0.98
CA ALA A 43 -27.36 18.08 0.64
C ALA A 43 -26.35 18.37 1.76
N ALA A 44 -25.11 17.89 1.61
CA ALA A 44 -24.02 18.33 2.47
C ALA A 44 -23.74 19.81 2.17
N THR A 45 -23.93 20.65 3.17
CA THR A 45 -23.69 22.10 3.13
C THR A 45 -22.24 22.34 2.71
N ALA A 46 -22.04 23.00 1.57
CA ALA A 46 -20.73 23.32 1.04
C ALA A 46 -19.97 24.25 2.00
N TYR A 47 -19.03 23.71 2.77
CA TYR A 47 -18.03 24.50 3.47
C TYR A 47 -16.64 24.05 3.05
N ILE A 48 -15.99 24.90 2.26
CA ILE A 48 -14.54 24.90 2.06
C ILE A 48 -13.90 25.07 3.44
N ARG A 49 -13.50 23.97 4.10
CA ARG A 49 -12.79 24.00 5.38
C ARG A 49 -11.34 24.43 5.14
N LYS A 50 -10.93 25.55 5.72
CA LYS A 50 -9.51 25.89 5.93
C LYS A 50 -8.94 24.94 7.01
N PRO A 51 -7.67 24.49 6.90
CA PRO A 51 -7.09 23.62 7.90
C PRO A 51 -6.84 24.42 9.19
N LEU A 52 -7.49 24.01 10.28
CA LEU A 52 -7.11 24.39 11.65
C LEU A 52 -6.11 23.34 12.16
N SER A 53 -4.91 23.78 12.54
CA SER A 53 -3.91 22.91 13.19
C SER A 53 -4.45 22.37 14.53
N PRO A 54 -4.35 21.06 14.81
CA PRO A 54 -4.56 20.54 16.15
C PRO A 54 -3.22 20.42 16.89
N HIS A 55 -3.07 21.20 17.96
CA HIS A 55 -2.11 20.96 19.04
C HIS A 55 -2.79 20.10 20.12
N VAL A 56 -2.65 18.77 20.08
CA VAL A 56 -2.97 17.82 21.18
C VAL A 56 -2.05 16.59 21.04
N PRO A 57 -1.50 16.00 22.13
CA PRO A 57 -0.38 15.05 22.06
C PRO A 57 -0.75 13.65 21.54
N HIS A 58 0.19 13.09 20.79
CA HIS A 58 0.15 11.83 20.05
C HIS A 58 -0.27 10.57 20.85
N PRO A 59 -1.14 9.75 20.26
CA PRO A 59 -0.96 8.30 20.17
C PRO A 59 -0.34 7.95 18.81
N LEU A 60 0.65 7.06 18.80
CA LEU A 60 1.35 6.56 17.62
C LEU A 60 0.34 5.95 16.63
N SER A 61 0.10 6.63 15.51
CA SER A 61 -0.71 6.14 14.39
C SER A 61 0.17 6.17 13.14
N MET A 62 0.30 5.01 12.49
CA MET A 62 1.13 4.80 11.31
C MET A 62 0.53 5.50 10.09
N SER A 63 1.35 6.27 9.40
CA SER A 63 1.01 6.93 8.13
C SER A 63 1.20 5.93 6.98
N PRO A 64 0.19 5.58 6.18
CA PRO A 64 0.43 4.80 4.97
C PRO A 64 0.90 5.72 3.83
N THR A 65 2.11 5.48 3.33
CA THR A 65 2.59 6.04 2.06
C THR A 65 1.94 5.30 0.88
N PRO A 66 1.49 6.00 -0.18
CA PRO A 66 0.86 5.37 -1.33
C PRO A 66 1.93 4.91 -2.33
N HIS A 67 2.18 3.61 -2.43
CA HIS A 67 2.93 3.05 -3.56
C HIS A 67 2.16 1.87 -4.16
N ALA A 68 1.18 2.21 -5.01
CA ALA A 68 0.79 1.36 -6.13
C ALA A 68 1.62 1.83 -7.35
N PRO A 69 2.24 0.93 -8.14
CA PRO A 69 3.06 1.34 -9.26
C PRO A 69 2.17 1.79 -10.43
N ASP A 70 2.11 3.10 -10.68
CA ASP A 70 1.70 3.64 -11.96
C ASP A 70 2.89 3.57 -12.93
N VAL A 71 2.71 2.80 -14.00
CA VAL A 71 3.62 2.78 -15.15
C VAL A 71 3.28 3.99 -16.01
N ILE A 72 4.08 5.06 -15.92
CA ILE A 72 3.97 6.22 -16.82
C ILE A 72 5.23 6.26 -17.69
N GLU A 73 5.05 6.04 -18.99
CA GLU A 73 6.05 6.35 -20.01
C GLU A 73 6.17 7.88 -20.14
N THR A 74 7.39 8.40 -19.99
CA THR A 74 7.70 9.82 -20.15
C THR A 74 7.92 10.17 -21.61
N ASP A 75 7.18 11.16 -22.12
CA ASP A 75 7.50 11.87 -23.36
C ASP A 75 8.14 13.23 -23.02
N HIS A 76 9.36 13.46 -23.52
CA HIS A 76 10.16 14.64 -23.24
C HIS A 76 9.80 15.81 -24.16
N THR A 77 9.49 16.99 -23.61
CA THR A 77 9.71 18.26 -24.32
C THR A 77 10.26 19.36 -23.40
N LEU A 78 11.40 19.90 -23.82
CA LEU A 78 12.18 20.98 -23.21
C LEU A 78 11.55 22.34 -23.52
N ILE A 79 11.27 23.21 -22.52
CA ILE A 79 11.27 24.67 -22.70
C ILE A 79 11.82 25.37 -21.44
N SER A 80 12.63 26.39 -21.71
CA SER A 80 13.54 27.21 -20.91
C SER A 80 12.93 28.16 -19.87
N ASP A 81 13.71 28.39 -18.81
CA ASP A 81 13.70 29.47 -17.80
C ASP A 81 13.78 30.90 -18.42
N PRO A 82 13.35 32.00 -17.74
CA PRO A 82 14.28 32.68 -16.82
C PRO A 82 13.70 33.51 -15.63
N GLN A 83 14.49 33.54 -14.53
CA GLN A 83 14.90 34.67 -13.65
C GLN A 83 13.90 35.66 -13.02
N GLN A 84 14.04 35.89 -11.69
CA GLN A 84 14.19 37.20 -10.99
C GLN A 84 14.19 37.00 -9.45
N SER A 85 15.31 37.12 -8.70
CA SER A 85 15.97 38.31 -8.11
C SER A 85 15.25 39.02 -6.95
N HIS A 86 15.72 38.79 -5.70
CA HIS A 86 15.51 39.61 -4.49
C HIS A 86 16.42 40.88 -4.49
N PRO A 87 16.12 41.99 -3.77
CA PRO A 87 16.53 42.20 -2.34
C PRO A 87 15.66 43.27 -1.56
N PRO A 88 16.10 43.89 -0.43
CA PRO A 88 16.33 43.33 0.92
C PRO A 88 15.66 44.14 2.09
N ALA A 89 15.93 43.69 3.32
CA ALA A 89 15.45 44.15 4.63
C ALA A 89 15.92 45.54 5.13
N GLN A 90 15.17 46.12 6.08
CA GLN A 90 15.65 47.17 7.00
C GLN A 90 15.16 46.95 8.45
N THR A 91 16.15 46.90 9.34
CA THR A 91 16.15 46.99 10.81
C THR A 91 15.69 48.34 11.36
N ARG A 92 15.00 48.35 12.52
CA ARG A 92 15.11 49.42 13.52
C ARG A 92 15.02 48.87 14.95
N GLN A 93 16.02 49.25 15.75
CA GLN A 93 16.14 49.07 17.20
C GLN A 93 15.35 50.17 17.96
N GLY A 94 15.01 49.89 19.23
CA GLY A 94 14.24 50.74 20.18
C GLY A 94 14.96 52.03 20.64
N PRO A 95 14.51 52.69 21.73
CA PRO A 95 14.60 52.07 23.06
C PRO A 95 13.60 52.56 24.17
N ASN A 96 13.77 51.94 25.34
CA ASN A 96 13.56 52.41 26.72
C ASN A 96 12.28 52.09 27.49
N ASP A 97 12.53 51.45 28.62
CA ASP A 97 11.70 51.10 29.76
C ASP A 97 11.29 52.34 30.55
N ASP A 98 10.03 52.35 31.03
CA ASP A 98 9.63 53.03 32.25
C ASP A 98 8.53 52.17 32.92
N GLU A 99 8.78 51.81 34.18
CA GLU A 99 7.89 51.06 35.07
C GLU A 99 6.72 51.94 35.53
N GLU A 100 5.46 51.52 35.34
CA GLU A 100 4.33 52.02 36.12
C GLU A 100 3.33 50.90 36.47
N ASP A 101 2.82 51.03 37.70
CA ASP A 101 2.04 50.11 38.52
C ASP A 101 0.83 49.44 37.85
N ILE A 102 0.71 48.11 38.01
CA ILE A 102 -0.51 47.35 37.67
C ILE A 102 -1.46 47.38 38.87
N GLU A 103 -2.47 48.25 38.83
CA GLU A 103 -3.68 48.15 39.65
C GLU A 103 -4.45 46.86 39.28
N LEU A 104 -4.65 45.99 40.28
CA LEU A 104 -5.53 44.84 40.21
C LEU A 104 -7.01 45.29 40.12
N ALA A 105 -7.54 45.38 38.90
CA ALA A 105 -8.97 45.52 38.64
C ALA A 105 -9.70 44.16 38.79
N PRO A 106 -10.98 44.16 39.24
CA PRO A 106 -11.63 42.99 39.81
C PRO A 106 -12.03 41.97 38.75
N PHE A 107 -12.02 40.69 39.15
CA PHE A 107 -12.61 39.57 38.43
C PHE A 107 -13.96 39.93 37.79
N PRO A 108 -14.15 39.76 36.48
CA PRO A 108 -15.48 39.79 35.91
C PRO A 108 -16.23 38.57 36.45
N THR A 109 -17.29 38.86 37.19
CA THR A 109 -18.40 37.96 37.53
C THR A 109 -18.73 37.02 36.37
N MET A 110 -19.01 35.75 36.69
CA MET A 110 -19.66 34.77 35.81
C MET A 110 -20.93 35.37 35.20
N ALA A 111 -20.79 36.05 34.08
CA ALA A 111 -21.85 36.26 33.13
C ALA A 111 -21.86 35.01 32.25
N HIS A 112 -23.01 34.33 32.26
CA HIS A 112 -23.41 33.23 31.38
C HIS A 112 -22.61 33.19 30.07
N ILE A 113 -21.62 32.29 30.01
CA ILE A 113 -21.19 31.75 28.73
C ILE A 113 -22.36 30.89 28.29
N ASP A 114 -23.08 31.33 27.26
CA ASP A 114 -24.08 30.52 26.56
C ASP A 114 -23.40 29.25 26.08
N ALA A 115 -23.47 28.21 26.89
CA ALA A 115 -23.20 26.83 26.51
C ALA A 115 -24.46 26.27 25.84
N GLN A 116 -24.86 26.89 24.73
CA GLN A 116 -25.64 26.23 23.71
C GLN A 116 -24.68 25.97 22.56
N LEU A 117 -23.87 24.92 22.69
CA LEU A 117 -23.48 24.17 21.48
C LEU A 117 -24.80 23.68 20.90
N ASP A 118 -25.15 24.14 19.70
CA ASP A 118 -26.41 23.79 19.06
C ASP A 118 -26.51 22.26 18.97
N GLN A 119 -27.64 21.69 19.40
CA GLN A 119 -27.86 20.23 19.41
C GLN A 119 -27.67 19.61 18.01
N GLU A 120 -27.89 20.41 16.96
CA GLU A 120 -27.64 20.03 15.56
C GLU A 120 -26.15 19.89 15.27
N GLU A 121 -25.30 20.85 15.68
CA GLU A 121 -23.84 20.76 15.51
C GLU A 121 -23.24 19.56 16.26
N LEU A 122 -23.76 19.28 17.47
CA LEU A 122 -23.33 18.10 18.24
C LEU A 122 -23.77 16.79 17.56
N SER A 123 -24.97 16.76 16.97
CA SER A 123 -25.46 15.58 16.22
C SER A 123 -24.64 15.34 14.96
N GLU A 124 -24.28 16.39 14.22
CA GLU A 124 -23.42 16.28 13.03
C GLU A 124 -22.03 15.81 13.41
N ALA A 125 -21.43 16.37 14.47
CA ALA A 125 -20.11 15.93 14.94
C ALA A 125 -20.10 14.45 15.38
N LEU A 126 -21.20 13.95 15.95
CA LEU A 126 -21.34 12.54 16.32
C LEU A 126 -21.48 11.63 15.08
N ASP A 127 -22.21 12.06 14.05
CA ASP A 127 -22.32 11.30 12.78
C ASP A 127 -20.97 11.29 12.03
N ASP A 128 -20.23 12.41 12.01
CA ASP A 128 -18.88 12.48 11.44
C ASP A 128 -17.93 11.48 12.13
N LEU A 129 -17.96 11.41 13.47
CA LEU A 129 -17.16 10.45 14.24
C LEU A 129 -17.57 9.00 13.95
N GLN A 130 -18.87 8.75 13.78
CA GLN A 130 -19.38 7.43 13.43
C GLN A 130 -18.95 7.01 12.02
N ILE A 131 -19.08 7.90 11.02
CA ILE A 131 -18.64 7.67 9.65
C ILE A 131 -17.15 7.38 9.63
N GLN A 132 -16.34 8.15 10.36
CA GLN A 132 -14.91 7.90 10.45
C GLN A 132 -14.58 6.52 11.02
N ALA A 133 -15.25 6.10 12.09
CA ALA A 133 -15.08 4.76 12.66
C ALA A 133 -15.49 3.65 11.67
N GLU A 134 -16.56 3.87 10.91
CA GLU A 134 -17.01 2.95 9.86
C GLU A 134 -16.02 2.87 8.69
N LEU A 135 -15.40 3.98 8.28
CA LEU A 135 -14.36 4.00 7.23
C LEU A 135 -13.09 3.27 7.66
N GLU A 136 -12.82 3.15 8.96
CA GLU A 136 -11.63 2.48 9.48
C GLU A 136 -11.81 0.97 9.68
N ALA A 137 -13.04 0.51 9.95
CA ALA A 137 -13.31 -0.88 10.31
C ALA A 137 -14.36 -1.59 9.44
N LYS A 138 -15.27 -0.86 8.80
CA LYS A 138 -16.39 -1.40 8.01
C LYS A 138 -16.20 -1.21 6.50
N TRP A 139 -15.65 -0.07 6.07
CA TRP A 139 -15.46 0.31 4.68
C TRP A 139 -13.99 0.57 4.37
N ILE A 140 -13.24 -0.50 4.16
CA ILE A 140 -11.78 -0.43 4.07
C ILE A 140 -11.36 -0.30 2.61
N LEU A 141 -10.76 0.84 2.26
CA LEU A 141 -10.12 1.04 0.96
C LEU A 141 -8.80 0.27 0.90
N ASN A 142 -8.76 -0.80 0.10
CA ASN A 142 -7.53 -1.57 -0.10
C ASN A 142 -6.66 -0.99 -1.22
N LEU A 143 -7.29 -0.63 -2.34
CA LEU A 143 -6.61 -0.15 -3.55
C LEU A 143 -7.55 0.71 -4.38
N SER A 144 -7.01 1.68 -5.10
CA SER A 144 -7.69 2.40 -6.17
C SER A 144 -6.79 2.42 -7.41
N MET A 145 -7.36 2.30 -8.59
CA MET A 145 -6.62 2.37 -9.85
C MET A 145 -7.42 3.06 -10.94
N HIS A 146 -6.73 3.74 -11.85
CA HIS A 146 -7.32 4.26 -13.08
C HIS A 146 -7.28 3.19 -14.18
N PHE A 147 -8.23 3.24 -15.10
CA PHE A 147 -8.23 2.33 -16.24
C PHE A 147 -7.10 2.69 -17.22
N ARG A 148 -6.38 1.67 -17.70
CA ARG A 148 -5.19 1.84 -18.58
C ARG A 148 -5.51 2.24 -20.02
N ASP A 149 -6.79 2.34 -20.37
CA ASP A 149 -7.25 2.73 -21.72
C ASP A 149 -7.32 4.25 -21.92
N ASN A 150 -6.72 5.03 -20.99
CA ASN A 150 -6.79 6.49 -20.90
C ASN A 150 -8.23 7.01 -20.83
N SER A 151 -9.19 6.16 -20.45
CA SER A 151 -10.51 6.64 -20.05
C SER A 151 -10.40 7.27 -18.67
N ASP A 152 -11.10 8.39 -18.48
CA ASP A 152 -11.22 9.05 -17.18
C ASP A 152 -12.16 8.25 -16.27
N ARG A 153 -11.70 7.04 -15.92
CA ARG A 153 -12.43 6.03 -15.17
C ARG A 153 -11.54 5.51 -14.07
N GLU A 154 -12.17 5.18 -12.96
CA GLU A 154 -11.49 4.76 -11.76
C GLU A 154 -12.20 3.57 -11.13
N LYS A 155 -11.40 2.67 -10.56
CA LYS A 155 -11.85 1.47 -9.89
C LYS A 155 -11.30 1.43 -8.47
N PHE A 156 -12.19 1.29 -7.50
CA PHE A 156 -11.83 1.12 -6.09
C PHE A 156 -12.04 -0.33 -5.67
N PHE A 157 -11.16 -0.84 -4.82
CA PHE A 157 -11.22 -2.17 -4.23
C PHE A 157 -11.42 -2.02 -2.73
N ILE A 158 -12.58 -2.43 -2.27
CA ILE A 158 -13.05 -2.24 -0.91
C ILE A 158 -13.24 -3.60 -0.24
N THR A 159 -12.79 -3.71 1.01
CA THR A 159 -13.24 -4.75 1.93
C THR A 159 -14.39 -4.18 2.75
N TYR A 160 -15.59 -4.71 2.52
CA TYR A 160 -16.78 -4.34 3.28
C TYR A 160 -17.02 -5.37 4.39
N ALA A 161 -16.79 -4.98 5.64
CA ALA A 161 -17.05 -5.83 6.80
C ALA A 161 -18.53 -5.72 7.21
N ASP A 162 -19.37 -6.50 6.53
CA ASP A 162 -20.83 -6.57 6.73
C ASP A 162 -21.17 -6.99 8.17
N GLU A 163 -20.42 -7.96 8.69
CA GLU A 163 -20.40 -8.38 10.09
C GLU A 163 -18.92 -8.48 10.52
N PRO A 164 -18.60 -8.45 11.83
CA PRO A 164 -17.20 -8.48 12.29
C PRO A 164 -16.34 -9.59 11.67
N ASN A 165 -16.95 -10.76 11.43
CA ASN A 165 -16.28 -11.95 10.90
C ASN A 165 -16.70 -12.29 9.46
N LYS A 166 -17.37 -11.36 8.76
CA LYS A 166 -17.88 -11.56 7.40
C LYS A 166 -17.48 -10.43 6.49
N TRP A 167 -16.37 -10.65 5.79
CA TRP A 167 -15.76 -9.65 4.94
C TRP A 167 -16.14 -9.93 3.49
N ARG A 168 -16.59 -8.88 2.79
CA ARG A 168 -17.02 -8.94 1.39
C ARG A 168 -16.06 -8.17 0.52
N ARG A 169 -15.72 -8.75 -0.62
CA ARG A 169 -14.93 -8.06 -1.65
C ARG A 169 -15.87 -7.26 -2.53
N VAL A 170 -15.68 -5.95 -2.53
CA VAL A 170 -16.48 -5.00 -3.30
C VAL A 170 -15.55 -4.23 -4.22
N THR A 171 -15.94 -4.09 -5.48
CA THR A 171 -15.30 -3.15 -6.39
C THR A 171 -16.27 -2.05 -6.75
N ILE A 172 -15.74 -0.85 -6.97
CA ILE A 172 -16.57 0.31 -7.33
C ILE A 172 -16.03 0.88 -8.61
N SER A 173 -16.89 1.00 -9.61
CA SER A 173 -16.53 1.57 -10.91
C SER A 173 -17.15 2.95 -11.01
N CYS A 174 -16.30 3.97 -11.14
CA CYS A 174 -16.71 5.35 -11.41
C CYS A 174 -16.29 5.74 -12.83
N ASP A 175 -17.16 6.46 -13.53
CA ASP A 175 -16.92 6.97 -14.86
C ASP A 175 -17.05 8.49 -14.85
N TYR A 176 -15.94 9.19 -15.01
CA TYR A 176 -15.86 10.65 -14.93
C TYR A 176 -15.97 11.31 -16.31
N ARG A 177 -16.42 10.57 -17.32
CA ARG A 177 -16.68 11.09 -18.66
C ARG A 177 -18.09 11.66 -18.72
N ASP A 178 -18.22 12.84 -19.30
CA ASP A 178 -19.51 13.52 -19.49
C ASP A 178 -20.29 13.70 -18.17
N GLU A 179 -19.58 14.04 -17.09
CA GLU A 179 -20.13 14.11 -15.73
C GLU A 179 -21.13 15.27 -15.57
N PRO A 180 -22.33 15.04 -15.01
CA PRO A 180 -23.22 16.13 -14.64
C PRO A 180 -22.60 16.99 -13.53
N ALA A 181 -22.68 18.33 -13.62
CA ALA A 181 -22.01 19.23 -12.67
C ALA A 181 -22.43 19.03 -11.20
N ASP A 182 -23.66 18.55 -10.95
CA ASP A 182 -24.21 18.29 -9.62
C ASP A 182 -24.22 16.79 -9.26
N SER A 183 -23.28 16.02 -9.82
CA SER A 183 -23.17 14.56 -9.63
C SER A 183 -22.09 14.17 -8.61
N LEU A 184 -22.19 12.94 -8.09
CA LEU A 184 -21.13 12.34 -7.29
C LEU A 184 -19.83 12.24 -8.11
N GLU A 185 -19.92 11.92 -9.38
CA GLU A 185 -18.78 11.79 -10.30
C GLU A 185 -18.00 13.09 -10.44
N ALA A 186 -18.69 14.24 -10.54
CA ALA A 186 -18.06 15.55 -10.56
C ALA A 186 -17.38 15.88 -9.21
N ASP A 187 -18.03 15.55 -8.09
CA ASP A 187 -17.44 15.73 -6.75
C ASP A 187 -16.16 14.89 -6.59
N LEU A 188 -16.20 13.61 -6.97
CA LEU A 188 -15.06 12.69 -6.87
C LEU A 188 -13.90 13.12 -7.76
N LYS A 189 -14.18 13.61 -8.98
CA LYS A 189 -13.15 14.13 -9.90
C LYS A 189 -12.40 15.33 -9.33
N GLY A 190 -13.07 16.15 -8.52
CA GLY A 190 -12.46 17.29 -7.83
C GLY A 190 -11.60 16.93 -6.62
N LEU A 191 -11.69 15.70 -6.10
CA LEU A 191 -10.93 15.24 -4.94
C LEU A 191 -9.56 14.69 -5.37
N HIS A 192 -8.51 15.11 -4.66
CA HIS A 192 -7.14 14.69 -4.96
C HIS A 192 -6.76 13.35 -4.31
N TYR A 193 -7.22 13.09 -3.08
CA TYR A 193 -6.83 11.90 -2.34
C TYR A 193 -7.86 10.78 -2.49
N GLN A 194 -7.36 9.57 -2.72
CA GLN A 194 -8.19 8.38 -2.93
C GLN A 194 -9.02 8.00 -1.71
N ARG A 195 -8.48 8.27 -0.52
CA ARG A 195 -9.19 8.08 0.75
C ARG A 195 -10.41 9.00 0.84
N ASP A 196 -10.26 10.26 0.42
CA ASP A 196 -11.36 11.24 0.42
C ASP A 196 -12.44 10.84 -0.59
N LYS A 197 -12.03 10.37 -1.78
CA LYS A 197 -12.96 9.81 -2.77
C LYS A 197 -13.73 8.62 -2.21
N SER A 198 -13.04 7.68 -1.56
CA SER A 198 -13.66 6.50 -0.95
C SER A 198 -14.62 6.87 0.18
N ALA A 199 -14.26 7.84 1.02
CA ALA A 199 -15.13 8.38 2.07
C ALA A 199 -16.40 8.99 1.47
N ARG A 200 -16.25 9.82 0.43
CA ARG A 200 -17.39 10.45 -0.26
C ARG A 200 -18.28 9.44 -0.95
N ILE A 201 -17.72 8.38 -1.52
CA ILE A 201 -18.48 7.24 -2.05
C ILE A 201 -19.29 6.59 -0.93
N TYR A 202 -18.64 6.26 0.19
CA TYR A 202 -19.30 5.61 1.32
C TYR A 202 -20.48 6.43 1.84
N GLU A 203 -20.27 7.72 2.13
CA GLU A 203 -21.33 8.65 2.55
C GLU A 203 -22.52 8.65 1.60
N SER A 204 -22.26 8.59 0.29
CA SER A 204 -23.28 8.66 -0.75
C SER A 204 -24.11 7.38 -0.88
N ILE A 205 -23.57 6.23 -0.47
CA ILE A 205 -24.25 4.92 -0.62
C ILE A 205 -24.51 4.20 0.71
N ARG A 206 -24.07 4.75 1.84
CA ARG A 206 -24.15 4.16 3.20
C ARG A 206 -25.52 3.57 3.50
N ASP A 207 -26.57 4.36 3.31
CA ASP A 207 -27.97 3.98 3.58
C ASP A 207 -28.49 2.91 2.59
N SER A 208 -27.86 2.76 1.42
CA SER A 208 -28.24 1.78 0.40
C SER A 208 -27.56 0.43 0.61
N LEU A 209 -26.42 0.37 1.31
CA LEU A 209 -25.60 -0.85 1.44
C LEU A 209 -26.37 -2.03 2.03
N GLU A 210 -27.26 -1.80 3.00
CA GLU A 210 -28.07 -2.86 3.64
C GLU A 210 -29.08 -3.51 2.69
N SER A 211 -29.50 -2.80 1.65
CA SER A 211 -30.43 -3.30 0.64
C SER A 211 -29.75 -4.07 -0.50
N ILE A 212 -28.41 -4.01 -0.58
CA ILE A 212 -27.64 -4.62 -1.66
C ILE A 212 -27.51 -6.12 -1.40
N GLN A 213 -27.91 -6.91 -2.40
CA GLN A 213 -27.62 -8.34 -2.41
C GLN A 213 -26.21 -8.59 -2.97
N PHE A 214 -25.24 -8.71 -2.07
CA PHE A 214 -23.85 -9.00 -2.45
C PHE A 214 -23.65 -10.42 -2.97
N TYR A 215 -22.77 -10.56 -3.96
CA TYR A 215 -22.29 -11.84 -4.47
C TYR A 215 -21.31 -12.49 -3.49
N PRO A 216 -21.24 -13.85 -3.45
CA PRO A 216 -20.29 -14.57 -2.60
C PRO A 216 -18.83 -14.46 -3.06
N THR A 217 -18.59 -13.89 -4.25
CA THR A 217 -17.28 -13.73 -4.88
C THR A 217 -16.81 -12.28 -4.77
N VAL A 218 -17.01 -11.47 -5.82
CA VAL A 218 -16.71 -10.03 -5.83
C VAL A 218 -17.92 -9.31 -6.39
N THR A 219 -18.41 -8.31 -5.66
CA THR A 219 -19.56 -7.49 -6.09
C THR A 219 -19.05 -6.19 -6.69
N ASN A 220 -19.41 -5.88 -7.94
CA ASN A 220 -19.19 -4.55 -8.51
C ASN A 220 -20.38 -3.63 -8.22
N LEU A 221 -20.08 -2.44 -7.74
CA LEU A 221 -21.02 -1.33 -7.62
C LEU A 221 -20.62 -0.28 -8.65
N LYS A 222 -21.36 -0.22 -9.76
CA LYS A 222 -21.18 0.86 -10.74
C LYS A 222 -22.07 2.04 -10.32
N LEU A 223 -21.42 3.16 -10.02
CA LEU A 223 -22.08 4.39 -9.61
C LEU A 223 -22.39 5.21 -10.86
N GLN A 224 -23.64 5.68 -10.96
CA GLN A 224 -24.08 6.50 -12.07
C GLN A 224 -25.15 7.50 -11.62
N THR A 225 -24.90 8.79 -11.82
CA THR A 225 -25.90 9.83 -11.61
C THR A 225 -26.71 10.05 -12.87
N SER A 226 -28.03 9.86 -12.79
CA SER A 226 -28.98 10.24 -13.85
C SER A 226 -30.23 10.87 -13.26
N ASP A 227 -30.80 11.85 -13.97
CA ASP A 227 -31.99 12.60 -13.52
C ASP A 227 -31.85 13.20 -12.10
N GLY A 228 -30.64 13.63 -11.74
CA GLY A 228 -30.33 14.22 -10.44
C GLY A 228 -30.29 13.23 -9.26
N ARG A 229 -30.32 11.92 -9.53
CA ARG A 229 -30.28 10.86 -8.53
C ARG A 229 -29.12 9.92 -8.75
N LEU A 230 -28.54 9.43 -7.66
CA LEU A 230 -27.49 8.43 -7.71
C LEU A 230 -28.12 7.04 -7.87
N HIS A 231 -27.69 6.33 -8.91
CA HIS A 231 -28.01 4.93 -9.15
C HIS A 231 -26.80 4.05 -8.85
N VAL A 232 -27.05 2.97 -8.11
CA VAL A 232 -26.06 1.93 -7.83
C VAL A 232 -26.46 0.68 -8.61
N HIS A 233 -25.69 0.37 -9.65
CA HIS A 233 -25.83 -0.84 -10.45
C HIS A 233 -24.97 -1.95 -9.84
N VAL A 234 -25.59 -3.07 -9.50
CA VAL A 234 -24.96 -4.19 -8.79
C VAL A 234 -24.78 -5.36 -9.74
N THR A 235 -23.53 -5.81 -9.93
CA THR A 235 -23.16 -6.96 -10.76
C THR A 235 -22.06 -7.80 -10.10
N GLU A 236 -21.81 -9.02 -10.57
CA GLU A 236 -20.62 -9.80 -10.16
C GLU A 236 -19.40 -9.29 -10.95
N ASP A 237 -18.31 -8.95 -10.26
CA ASP A 237 -17.07 -8.57 -10.94
C ASP A 237 -16.30 -9.81 -11.40
N VAL A 238 -16.66 -10.33 -12.57
CA VAL A 238 -16.08 -11.55 -13.13
C VAL A 238 -14.58 -11.46 -13.38
N ASN A 239 -14.05 -10.25 -13.59
CA ASN A 239 -12.62 -10.02 -13.86
C ASN A 239 -11.77 -10.02 -12.58
N GLU A 240 -12.38 -9.77 -11.42
CA GLU A 240 -11.69 -9.75 -10.13
C GLU A 240 -11.95 -11.00 -9.29
N LYS A 241 -12.73 -11.93 -9.81
CA LYS A 241 -13.03 -13.20 -9.16
C LYS A 241 -11.77 -14.03 -8.96
N ILE A 242 -11.41 -14.25 -7.70
CA ILE A 242 -10.24 -15.02 -7.32
C ILE A 242 -10.57 -16.52 -7.35
N GLN A 243 -9.78 -17.28 -8.12
CA GLN A 243 -9.77 -18.73 -8.05
C GLN A 243 -8.91 -19.15 -6.84
N TYR A 244 -9.51 -19.17 -5.65
CA TYR A 244 -8.79 -19.50 -4.42
C TYR A 244 -8.15 -20.90 -4.47
N PRO A 245 -6.89 -21.07 -4.03
CA PRO A 245 -6.25 -22.38 -3.96
C PRO A 245 -6.98 -23.33 -3.03
N GLN A 246 -7.09 -24.59 -3.42
CA GLN A 246 -7.57 -25.64 -2.52
C GLN A 246 -6.52 -25.95 -1.45
N VAL A 247 -6.97 -26.22 -0.23
CA VAL A 247 -6.11 -26.63 0.89
C VAL A 247 -5.24 -27.84 0.54
N SER A 248 -5.73 -28.74 -0.30
CA SER A 248 -4.98 -29.91 -0.78
C SER A 248 -3.72 -29.56 -1.57
N LEU A 249 -3.63 -28.37 -2.17
CA LEU A 249 -2.46 -27.92 -2.92
C LEU A 249 -1.24 -27.70 -2.02
N LEU A 250 -1.47 -27.36 -0.75
CA LEU A 250 -0.44 -27.08 0.25
C LEU A 250 -0.43 -28.12 1.37
N ARG A 251 -0.96 -29.33 1.12
CA ARG A 251 -0.99 -30.44 2.09
C ARG A 251 0.40 -30.89 2.58
N HIS A 252 1.45 -30.59 1.80
CA HIS A 252 2.84 -30.89 2.15
C HIS A 252 3.40 -29.91 3.18
N LEU A 253 2.72 -28.78 3.42
CA LEU A 253 3.12 -27.80 4.42
C LEU A 253 2.46 -28.15 5.75
N GLU A 254 3.27 -28.52 6.73
CA GLU A 254 2.81 -28.75 8.11
C GLU A 254 2.60 -27.41 8.81
N CYS A 255 1.48 -26.72 8.58
CA CYS A 255 1.17 -25.42 9.20
C CYS A 255 -0.21 -25.39 9.87
N PRO A 256 -0.40 -24.50 10.88
CA PRO A 256 -1.72 -24.18 11.38
C PRO A 256 -2.64 -23.65 10.28
N ARG A 257 -3.92 -24.01 10.37
CA ARG A 257 -5.00 -23.48 9.54
C ARG A 257 -5.99 -22.81 10.46
N ILE A 258 -6.33 -21.57 10.17
CA ILE A 258 -7.20 -20.73 10.97
C ILE A 258 -8.38 -20.33 10.10
N LYS A 259 -9.60 -20.51 10.59
CA LYS A 259 -10.80 -20.15 9.84
C LYS A 259 -10.97 -18.65 9.81
N GLU A 260 -11.53 -18.12 8.73
CA GLU A 260 -11.87 -16.70 8.65
C GLU A 260 -12.77 -16.26 9.83
N SER A 261 -13.72 -17.11 10.24
CA SER A 261 -14.59 -16.84 11.39
C SER A 261 -13.90 -16.78 12.75
N ASP A 262 -12.66 -17.29 12.88
CA ASP A 262 -11.87 -17.28 14.12
C ASP A 262 -10.93 -16.07 14.21
N ILE A 263 -10.97 -15.16 13.23
CA ILE A 263 -10.09 -14.00 13.12
C ILE A 263 -10.85 -12.74 13.52
N GLU A 264 -10.31 -12.01 14.49
CA GLU A 264 -10.80 -10.68 14.86
C GLU A 264 -10.00 -9.60 14.12
N PHE A 265 -10.70 -8.71 13.42
CA PHE A 265 -10.07 -7.52 12.83
C PHE A 265 -9.55 -6.58 13.93
N ASP A 266 -8.33 -6.05 13.75
CA ASP A 266 -7.78 -4.99 14.62
C ASP A 266 -7.67 -3.67 13.84
N SER A 267 -6.87 -3.66 12.76
CA SER A 267 -6.71 -2.48 11.91
C SER A 267 -6.27 -2.82 10.49
N HIS A 268 -6.58 -1.96 9.53
CA HIS A 268 -5.99 -2.00 8.18
C HIS A 268 -4.56 -1.45 8.21
N LEU A 269 -3.67 -2.01 7.38
CA LEU A 269 -2.30 -1.53 7.24
C LEU A 269 -2.07 -0.94 5.84
N SER A 270 -2.08 -1.79 4.82
CA SER A 270 -1.89 -1.37 3.44
C SER A 270 -2.45 -2.44 2.50
N GLY A 271 -2.96 -2.04 1.33
CA GLY A 271 -3.45 -3.00 0.35
C GLY A 271 -4.46 -3.97 0.97
N PHE A 272 -4.19 -5.27 0.80
CA PHE A 272 -4.95 -6.38 1.36
C PHE A 272 -4.23 -7.01 2.57
N VAL A 273 -3.62 -6.17 3.41
CA VAL A 273 -2.87 -6.54 4.60
C VAL A 273 -3.54 -5.93 5.83
N TYR A 274 -3.83 -6.78 6.81
CA TYR A 274 -4.61 -6.43 7.99
C TYR A 274 -3.88 -6.89 9.25
N LYS A 275 -3.87 -6.05 10.27
CA LYS A 275 -3.53 -6.46 11.62
C LYS A 275 -4.75 -7.13 12.23
N ILE A 276 -4.56 -8.33 12.77
CA ILE A 276 -5.64 -9.14 13.31
C ILE A 276 -5.26 -9.73 14.66
N ARG A 277 -6.28 -10.23 15.37
CA ARG A 277 -6.12 -10.98 16.61
C ARG A 277 -6.69 -12.38 16.45
N THR A 278 -5.95 -13.37 16.94
CA THR A 278 -6.40 -14.76 17.08
C THR A 278 -6.11 -15.22 18.51
N GLY A 279 -7.17 -15.33 19.31
CA GLY A 279 -7.04 -15.47 20.77
C GLY A 279 -6.23 -14.32 21.38
N ASN A 280 -5.10 -14.64 22.01
CA ASN A 280 -4.22 -13.64 22.64
C ASN A 280 -3.04 -13.19 21.75
N ARG A 281 -3.02 -13.61 20.47
CA ARG A 281 -1.90 -13.33 19.55
C ARG A 281 -2.30 -12.24 18.57
N VAL A 282 -1.41 -11.27 18.38
CA VAL A 282 -1.53 -10.24 17.34
C VAL A 282 -0.70 -10.68 16.15
N LEU A 283 -1.33 -10.80 14.98
CA LEU A 283 -0.71 -11.28 13.75
C LEU A 283 -1.04 -10.35 12.59
N ILE A 284 -0.36 -10.54 11.46
CA ILE A 284 -0.70 -9.91 10.19
C ILE A 284 -1.34 -10.94 9.27
N LYS A 285 -2.54 -10.63 8.78
CA LYS A 285 -3.25 -11.36 7.73
C LYS A 285 -2.98 -10.68 6.40
N LYS A 286 -2.44 -11.44 5.45
CA LYS A 286 -2.28 -11.02 4.05
C LYS A 286 -3.22 -11.86 3.18
N GLU A 287 -4.15 -11.18 2.52
CA GLU A 287 -5.08 -11.83 1.58
C GLU A 287 -4.54 -11.85 0.15
N ILE A 288 -5.12 -12.74 -0.67
CA ILE A 288 -4.87 -12.72 -2.11
C ILE A 288 -5.57 -11.48 -2.70
N PRO A 289 -4.84 -10.53 -3.32
CA PRO A 289 -5.40 -9.25 -3.74
C PRO A 289 -6.30 -9.37 -4.99
N GLY A 290 -6.04 -10.35 -5.84
CA GLY A 290 -6.76 -10.54 -7.10
C GLY A 290 -6.37 -11.86 -7.79
N PRO A 291 -7.03 -12.20 -8.92
CA PRO A 291 -6.83 -13.48 -9.60
C PRO A 291 -5.39 -13.68 -10.10
N GLU A 292 -4.72 -12.61 -10.52
CA GLU A 292 -3.35 -12.64 -11.04
C GLU A 292 -2.30 -12.92 -9.95
N ALA A 293 -2.64 -12.74 -8.67
CA ALA A 293 -1.70 -12.87 -7.55
C ALA A 293 -1.68 -14.27 -6.91
N VAL A 294 -2.45 -15.22 -7.42
CA VAL A 294 -2.56 -16.56 -6.83
C VAL A 294 -1.23 -17.32 -6.88
N GLU A 295 -0.52 -17.28 -8.00
CA GLU A 295 0.77 -17.97 -8.14
C GLU A 295 1.84 -17.35 -7.22
N GLU A 296 1.84 -16.03 -7.10
CA GLU A 296 2.75 -15.28 -6.23
C GLU A 296 2.51 -15.59 -4.76
N PHE A 297 1.23 -15.62 -4.35
CA PHE A 297 0.83 -16.03 -3.01
C PHE A 297 1.31 -17.45 -2.68
N LEU A 298 1.13 -18.40 -3.61
CA LEU A 298 1.61 -19.76 -3.43
C LEU A 298 3.13 -19.85 -3.33
N TYR A 299 3.85 -19.04 -4.12
CA TYR A 299 5.30 -18.93 -4.04
C TYR A 299 5.75 -18.43 -2.66
N GLU A 300 5.15 -17.34 -2.18
CA GLU A 300 5.45 -16.74 -0.86
C GLU A 300 5.21 -17.74 0.28
N VAL A 301 4.06 -18.42 0.29
CA VAL A 301 3.74 -19.42 1.33
C VAL A 301 4.78 -20.56 1.35
N ASN A 302 5.19 -21.05 0.18
CA ASN A 302 6.21 -22.10 0.11
C ASN A 302 7.58 -21.57 0.58
N ALA A 303 7.96 -20.35 0.21
CA ALA A 303 9.20 -19.73 0.65
C ALA A 303 9.24 -19.58 2.17
N LEU A 304 8.22 -18.92 2.75
CA LEU A 304 8.09 -18.70 4.17
C LEU A 304 8.04 -20.01 4.97
N SER A 305 7.35 -21.04 4.44
CA SER A 305 7.32 -22.35 5.10
C SER A 305 8.68 -23.08 5.09
N ASN A 306 9.51 -22.88 4.07
CA ASN A 306 10.89 -23.42 4.05
C ASN A 306 11.84 -22.61 4.94
N LEU A 307 11.48 -21.37 5.27
CA LEU A 307 12.30 -20.42 6.02
C LEU A 307 11.90 -20.28 7.49
N ARG A 308 11.04 -21.13 8.04
CA ARG A 308 10.56 -21.02 9.45
C ARG A 308 11.66 -20.98 10.52
N GLY A 309 12.85 -21.49 10.21
CA GLY A 309 14.02 -21.45 11.10
C GLY A 309 14.93 -20.24 10.92
N ALA A 310 14.68 -19.38 9.92
CA ALA A 310 15.50 -18.21 9.64
C ALA A 310 15.11 -17.04 10.57
N SER A 311 16.07 -16.54 11.35
CA SER A 311 15.80 -15.51 12.36
C SER A 311 15.52 -14.11 11.80
N ASN A 312 15.91 -13.86 10.54
CA ASN A 312 15.80 -12.56 9.86
C ASN A 312 14.84 -12.59 8.66
N VAL A 313 13.94 -13.57 8.63
CA VAL A 313 12.77 -13.62 7.76
C VAL A 313 11.54 -13.62 8.67
N VAL A 314 10.45 -12.98 8.26
CA VAL A 314 9.22 -12.93 9.06
C VAL A 314 8.72 -14.33 9.41
N HIS A 315 8.25 -14.50 10.64
CA HIS A 315 7.76 -15.79 11.09
C HIS A 315 6.44 -16.15 10.39
N PHE A 316 6.40 -17.34 9.78
CA PHE A 316 5.18 -17.88 9.16
C PHE A 316 4.31 -18.58 10.20
N GLU A 317 3.12 -18.05 10.42
CA GLU A 317 2.21 -18.48 11.49
C GLU A 317 1.19 -19.50 11.02
N GLY A 318 0.77 -19.41 9.76
CA GLY A 318 -0.18 -20.36 9.19
C GLY A 318 -0.95 -19.82 8.00
N LEU A 319 -2.01 -20.53 7.66
CA LEU A 319 -2.91 -20.21 6.56
C LEU A 319 -4.28 -19.81 7.08
N VAL A 320 -4.89 -18.85 6.41
CA VAL A 320 -6.31 -18.53 6.57
C VAL A 320 -7.09 -19.38 5.59
N VAL A 321 -8.11 -20.08 6.06
CA VAL A 321 -9.01 -20.92 5.26
C VAL A 321 -10.45 -20.47 5.42
N ASP A 322 -11.30 -20.81 4.45
CA ASP A 322 -12.74 -20.68 4.61
C ASP A 322 -13.29 -21.57 5.75
N ASP A 323 -14.52 -21.31 6.17
CA ASP A 323 -15.11 -22.00 7.33
C ASP A 323 -15.32 -23.52 7.11
N ASP A 324 -15.46 -23.92 5.85
CA ASP A 324 -15.53 -25.31 5.38
C ASP A 324 -14.13 -25.99 5.25
N GLU A 325 -13.06 -25.24 5.48
CA GLU A 325 -11.65 -25.67 5.40
C GLU A 325 -11.25 -26.29 4.05
N GLN A 326 -11.84 -25.80 2.96
CA GLN A 326 -11.60 -26.26 1.59
C GLN A 326 -10.67 -25.32 0.81
N LEU A 327 -10.80 -24.02 1.01
CA LEU A 327 -10.11 -22.98 0.24
C LEU A 327 -9.18 -22.17 1.13
N ILE A 328 -8.00 -21.84 0.60
CA ILE A 328 -7.04 -20.95 1.23
C ILE A 328 -7.36 -19.52 0.82
N LYS A 329 -7.55 -18.66 1.81
CA LYS A 329 -7.99 -17.26 1.65
C LYS A 329 -6.87 -16.24 1.85
N GLY A 330 -5.85 -16.64 2.61
CA GLY A 330 -4.70 -15.80 2.91
C GLY A 330 -3.66 -16.53 3.74
N LEU A 331 -2.63 -15.79 4.16
CA LEU A 331 -1.57 -16.28 5.03
C LEU A 331 -1.45 -15.40 6.28
N LEU A 332 -0.89 -15.97 7.33
CA LEU A 332 -0.62 -15.30 8.60
C LEU A 332 0.89 -15.25 8.86
N ILE A 333 1.37 -14.07 9.23
CA ILE A 333 2.76 -13.82 9.62
C ILE A 333 2.81 -13.05 10.95
N GLY A 334 3.97 -13.12 11.61
CA GLY A 334 4.23 -12.38 12.84
C GLY A 334 4.14 -10.86 12.63
N PHE A 335 3.56 -10.16 13.61
CA PHE A 335 3.56 -8.70 13.67
C PHE A 335 4.92 -8.17 14.13
N CYS A 336 5.39 -7.09 13.51
CA CYS A 336 6.64 -6.40 13.87
C CYS A 336 6.30 -4.96 14.27
N GLU A 337 6.49 -4.66 15.55
CA GLU A 337 5.88 -3.51 16.22
C GLU A 337 6.47 -2.16 15.84
N GLN A 338 7.72 -2.13 15.35
CA GLN A 338 8.36 -0.89 14.92
C GLN A 338 8.08 -0.54 13.45
N GLY A 339 7.35 -1.40 12.73
CA GLY A 339 6.93 -1.13 11.36
C GLY A 339 8.03 -1.34 10.32
N ALA A 340 7.85 -0.72 9.15
CA ALA A 340 8.76 -0.86 8.02
C ALA A 340 10.01 0.00 8.18
N LEU A 341 11.14 -0.48 7.65
CA LEU A 341 12.43 0.22 7.76
C LEU A 341 12.41 1.58 7.06
N VAL A 342 11.63 1.73 5.98
CA VAL A 342 11.44 3.02 5.30
C VAL A 342 10.88 4.09 6.26
N ASP A 343 9.85 3.75 7.03
CA ASP A 343 9.20 4.66 7.98
C ASP A 343 10.15 4.99 9.14
N VAL A 344 10.87 3.97 9.65
CA VAL A 344 11.85 4.14 10.72
C VAL A 344 13.00 5.07 10.29
N LEU A 345 13.47 4.97 9.03
CA LEU A 345 14.49 5.87 8.50
C LEU A 345 13.97 7.30 8.34
N TYR A 346 12.73 7.46 7.86
CA TYR A 346 12.09 8.76 7.71
C TYR A 346 11.91 9.47 9.06
N ASP A 347 11.32 8.79 10.04
CA ASP A 347 10.95 9.35 11.34
C ASP A 347 12.17 9.73 12.20
N TYR A 348 13.25 8.95 12.11
CA TYR A 348 14.40 9.07 13.01
C TYR A 348 15.67 9.56 12.32
N LYS A 349 15.57 10.08 11.09
CA LYS A 349 16.68 10.61 10.31
C LYS A 349 17.52 11.62 11.10
N ASP A 350 18.83 11.42 11.09
CA ASP A 350 19.83 12.26 11.76
C ASP A 350 19.59 12.44 13.28
N SER A 351 18.81 11.54 13.89
CA SER A 351 18.53 11.54 15.31
C SER A 351 19.42 10.55 16.09
N GLU A 352 19.48 10.73 17.40
CA GLU A 352 20.17 9.80 18.30
C GLU A 352 19.55 8.40 18.33
N TRP A 353 18.36 8.21 17.75
CA TRP A 353 17.67 6.92 17.65
C TRP A 353 18.18 6.03 16.50
N LEU A 354 18.98 6.57 15.57
CA LEU A 354 19.64 5.84 14.47
C LEU A 354 21.17 5.87 14.55
N PRO A 355 21.78 5.48 15.69
CA PRO A 355 23.23 5.41 15.78
C PRO A 355 23.77 4.35 14.80
N TRP A 356 25.02 4.54 14.35
CA TRP A 356 25.65 3.63 13.39
C TRP A 356 25.57 2.15 13.81
N SER A 357 25.78 1.84 15.09
CA SER A 357 25.73 0.47 15.62
C SER A 357 24.39 -0.22 15.38
N ARG A 358 23.27 0.50 15.49
CA ARG A 358 21.92 -0.03 15.24
C ARG A 358 21.70 -0.30 13.74
N ARG A 359 22.12 0.64 12.90
CA ARG A 359 22.05 0.51 11.43
C ARG A 359 22.94 -0.63 10.91
N GLU A 360 24.12 -0.78 11.48
CA GLU A 360 25.06 -1.88 11.21
C GLU A 360 24.50 -3.24 11.64
N GLN A 361 23.83 -3.31 12.79
CA GLN A 361 23.12 -4.50 13.25
C GLN A 361 22.01 -4.90 12.25
N TRP A 362 21.15 -3.96 11.86
CA TRP A 362 20.10 -4.23 10.88
C TRP A 362 20.68 -4.66 9.54
N ALA A 363 21.72 -3.98 9.04
CA ALA A 363 22.41 -4.39 7.82
C ALA A 363 22.90 -5.84 7.89
N LYS A 364 23.53 -6.25 9.01
CA LYS A 364 23.97 -7.63 9.22
C LYS A 364 22.80 -8.63 9.20
N GLN A 365 21.70 -8.28 9.86
CA GLN A 365 20.48 -9.08 9.93
C GLN A 365 19.79 -9.22 8.56
N ILE A 366 19.69 -8.12 7.80
CA ILE A 366 19.11 -8.08 6.46
C ILE A 366 19.93 -8.95 5.50
N VAL A 367 21.27 -8.82 5.51
CA VAL A 367 22.16 -9.65 4.68
C VAL A 367 22.04 -11.12 5.06
N LYS A 368 21.92 -11.43 6.36
CA LYS A 368 21.68 -12.81 6.83
C LYS A 368 20.35 -13.37 6.33
N GLY A 369 19.26 -12.61 6.44
CA GLY A 369 17.94 -13.00 5.98
C GLY A 369 17.93 -13.28 4.47
N LEU A 370 18.53 -12.39 3.68
CA LEU A 370 18.64 -12.59 2.23
C LEU A 370 19.50 -13.81 1.88
N SER A 371 20.59 -14.04 2.63
CA SER A 371 21.38 -15.26 2.49
C SER A 371 20.57 -16.52 2.75
N ASP A 372 19.72 -16.54 3.77
CA ASP A 372 18.87 -17.70 4.07
C ASP A 372 17.85 -17.95 2.95
N ILE A 373 17.23 -16.88 2.41
CA ILE A 373 16.32 -16.96 1.27
C ILE A 373 17.02 -17.57 0.05
N HIS A 374 18.21 -17.08 -0.30
CA HIS A 374 18.96 -17.56 -1.46
C HIS A 374 19.45 -19.00 -1.29
N GLU A 375 19.96 -19.38 -0.11
CA GLU A 375 20.42 -20.75 0.17
C GLU A 375 19.25 -21.75 0.24
N ALA A 376 18.04 -21.30 0.55
CA ALA A 376 16.82 -22.09 0.44
C ALA A 376 16.31 -22.25 -1.00
N GLY A 377 16.97 -21.62 -1.98
CA GLY A 377 16.63 -21.72 -3.40
C GLY A 377 15.57 -20.72 -3.88
N PHE A 378 15.24 -19.73 -3.05
CA PHE A 378 14.27 -18.69 -3.38
C PHE A 378 14.97 -17.39 -3.80
N VAL A 379 14.25 -16.58 -4.56
CA VAL A 379 14.59 -15.19 -4.90
C VAL A 379 13.59 -14.31 -4.17
N GLN A 380 14.05 -13.22 -3.54
CA GLN A 380 13.16 -12.29 -2.86
C GLN A 380 12.38 -11.45 -3.88
N GLY A 381 13.03 -10.96 -4.94
CA GLY A 381 12.38 -10.52 -6.19
C GLY A 381 11.78 -9.11 -6.22
N ASP A 382 11.65 -8.45 -5.07
CA ASP A 382 11.14 -7.09 -4.89
C ASP A 382 11.80 -6.48 -3.63
N PHE A 383 13.12 -6.30 -3.64
CA PHE A 383 13.85 -6.05 -2.40
C PHE A 383 13.97 -4.57 -2.09
N THR A 384 13.11 -4.04 -1.23
CA THR A 384 13.05 -2.60 -0.89
C THR A 384 13.09 -2.36 0.62
N LEU A 385 13.23 -1.10 1.03
CA LEU A 385 13.12 -0.70 2.44
C LEU A 385 11.74 -1.02 3.03
N SER A 386 10.67 -0.96 2.23
CA SER A 386 9.31 -1.27 2.65
C SER A 386 9.10 -2.76 2.94
N ASN A 387 9.93 -3.63 2.35
CA ASN A 387 9.87 -5.08 2.53
C ASN A 387 10.80 -5.58 3.65
N ILE A 388 11.28 -4.67 4.49
CA ILE A 388 12.04 -4.97 5.71
C ILE A 388 11.29 -4.33 6.88
N VAL A 389 10.98 -5.13 7.90
CA VAL A 389 10.27 -4.68 9.10
C VAL A 389 11.12 -4.91 10.34
N ILE A 390 10.94 -4.07 11.35
CA ILE A 390 11.67 -4.15 12.62
C ILE A 390 10.69 -4.60 13.72
N ASP A 391 11.06 -5.65 14.44
CA ASP A 391 10.25 -6.15 15.57
C ASP A 391 10.52 -5.40 16.87
N ARG A 392 9.79 -5.75 17.93
CA ARG A 392 9.99 -5.21 19.27
C ARG A 392 11.40 -5.43 19.83
N GLU A 393 12.07 -6.51 19.47
CA GLU A 393 13.44 -6.84 19.90
C GLU A 393 14.53 -6.16 19.05
N ASP A 394 14.15 -5.19 18.23
CA ASP A 394 15.04 -4.43 17.35
C ASP A 394 15.77 -5.30 16.30
N THR A 395 15.07 -6.35 15.85
CA THR A 395 15.53 -7.29 14.84
C THR A 395 14.87 -7.00 13.49
N ALA A 396 15.70 -6.79 12.48
CA ALA A 396 15.26 -6.68 11.10
C ALA A 396 14.82 -8.04 10.54
N ARG A 397 13.63 -8.06 9.94
CA ARG A 397 13.03 -9.23 9.28
C ARG A 397 12.57 -8.87 7.87
N ILE A 398 12.87 -9.75 6.92
CA ILE A 398 12.40 -9.63 5.55
C ILE A 398 10.96 -10.17 5.46
N ILE A 399 10.09 -9.40 4.78
CA ILE A 399 8.71 -9.78 4.45
C ILE A 399 8.55 -9.85 2.92
N ASP A 400 7.36 -10.26 2.48
CA ASP A 400 6.90 -10.18 1.08
C ASP A 400 7.87 -10.81 0.07
N ILE A 401 8.12 -12.12 0.23
CA ILE A 401 8.97 -12.87 -0.71
C ILE A 401 8.14 -13.19 -1.96
N ASN A 402 8.30 -12.42 -3.02
CA ASN A 402 7.49 -12.56 -4.23
C ASN A 402 8.33 -12.28 -5.49
N ARG A 403 7.96 -12.85 -6.64
CA ARG A 403 8.73 -12.67 -7.89
C ARG A 403 8.10 -11.64 -8.83
N ARG A 404 7.53 -10.56 -8.29
CA ARG A 404 6.76 -9.56 -9.07
C ARG A 404 7.65 -8.78 -10.03
N GLY A 405 8.80 -8.30 -9.56
CA GLY A 405 9.64 -7.38 -10.31
C GLY A 405 10.33 -6.37 -9.42
N CYS A 406 11.23 -5.60 -10.02
CA CYS A 406 11.79 -4.42 -9.36
C CYS A 406 10.83 -3.23 -9.51
N PRO A 407 10.52 -2.51 -8.41
CA PRO A 407 9.81 -1.24 -8.47
C PRO A 407 10.59 -0.19 -9.26
N VAL A 408 9.88 0.88 -9.66
CA VAL A 408 10.48 2.00 -10.37
C VAL A 408 11.59 2.64 -9.53
N GLY A 409 12.74 2.85 -10.15
CA GLY A 409 13.96 3.39 -9.55
C GLY A 409 14.79 2.39 -8.73
N TRP A 410 14.29 1.17 -8.50
CA TRP A 410 15.03 0.06 -7.88
C TRP A 410 15.64 -0.91 -8.92
N GLU A 411 15.51 -0.60 -10.21
CA GLU A 411 15.93 -1.51 -11.27
C GLU A 411 17.45 -1.59 -11.38
N PRO A 412 18.03 -2.80 -11.41
CA PRO A 412 19.46 -2.94 -11.59
C PRO A 412 19.87 -2.58 -13.04
N PRO A 413 21.07 -2.02 -13.26
CA PRO A 413 21.48 -1.44 -14.54
C PRO A 413 21.39 -2.38 -15.75
N GLU A 414 21.55 -3.69 -15.54
CA GLU A 414 21.46 -4.70 -16.60
C GLU A 414 20.05 -4.87 -17.18
N LEU A 415 18.99 -4.41 -16.48
CA LEU A 415 17.62 -4.50 -16.96
C LEU A 415 17.20 -3.27 -17.79
N ALA A 416 17.99 -2.20 -17.80
CA ALA A 416 17.62 -0.93 -18.44
C ALA A 416 17.27 -1.06 -19.94
N GLU A 417 17.97 -1.91 -20.70
CA GLU A 417 17.64 -2.17 -22.11
C GLU A 417 16.34 -2.96 -22.28
N LEU A 418 16.09 -3.91 -21.39
CA LEU A 418 14.87 -4.73 -21.42
C LEU A 418 13.64 -3.87 -21.13
N ILE A 419 13.75 -2.97 -20.15
CA ILE A 419 12.71 -2.00 -19.81
C ILE A 419 12.42 -1.07 -21.00
N ARG A 420 13.47 -0.46 -21.58
CA ARG A 420 13.32 0.43 -22.75
C ARG A 420 12.73 -0.25 -23.97
N SER A 421 12.89 -1.57 -24.09
CA SER A 421 12.32 -2.37 -25.18
C SER A 421 10.94 -2.97 -24.85
N GLY A 422 10.34 -2.62 -23.70
CA GLY A 422 9.02 -3.10 -23.29
C GLY A 422 8.98 -4.60 -22.99
N GLN A 423 10.13 -5.22 -22.70
CA GLN A 423 10.20 -6.65 -22.40
C GLN A 423 9.75 -6.93 -20.96
N ARG A 424 9.17 -8.12 -20.75
CA ARG A 424 8.76 -8.59 -19.42
C ARG A 424 9.98 -8.88 -18.55
N ILE A 425 10.35 -7.94 -17.69
CA ILE A 425 11.54 -8.02 -16.85
C ILE A 425 11.46 -9.09 -15.76
N SER A 426 10.27 -9.47 -15.29
CA SER A 426 10.07 -10.44 -14.20
C SER A 426 10.74 -11.80 -14.46
N ILE A 427 10.94 -12.18 -15.72
CA ILE A 427 11.62 -13.43 -16.14
C ILE A 427 13.13 -13.37 -15.81
N TYR A 428 13.72 -12.17 -15.82
CA TYR A 428 15.14 -11.94 -15.59
C TYR A 428 15.50 -11.64 -14.13
N ILE A 429 14.49 -11.41 -13.29
CA ILE A 429 14.66 -11.21 -11.84
C ILE A 429 15.19 -12.50 -11.20
N GLY A 430 16.24 -12.34 -10.39
CA GLY A 430 16.95 -13.45 -9.75
C GLY A 430 17.87 -12.98 -8.61
N VAL A 431 18.67 -13.89 -8.08
CA VAL A 431 19.59 -13.61 -6.96
C VAL A 431 20.48 -12.38 -7.19
N LYS A 432 20.91 -12.12 -8.43
CA LYS A 432 21.77 -10.97 -8.73
C LYS A 432 21.02 -9.63 -8.74
N SER A 433 19.74 -9.59 -9.06
CA SER A 433 18.93 -8.38 -8.92
C SER A 433 18.68 -8.07 -7.44
N ASP A 434 18.36 -9.09 -6.63
CA ASP A 434 18.22 -8.94 -5.17
C ASP A 434 19.49 -8.34 -4.54
N LEU A 435 20.67 -8.78 -5.00
CA LEU A 435 21.95 -8.26 -4.49
C LEU A 435 22.21 -6.80 -4.86
N TYR A 436 21.75 -6.34 -6.01
CA TYR A 436 21.84 -4.92 -6.36
C TYR A 436 20.93 -4.09 -5.46
N GLN A 437 19.69 -4.52 -5.31
CA GLN A 437 18.70 -3.90 -4.43
C GLN A 437 19.15 -3.92 -2.96
N LEU A 438 19.82 -4.99 -2.51
CA LEU A 438 20.49 -5.04 -1.21
C LEU A 438 21.54 -3.94 -1.10
N GLY A 439 22.29 -3.67 -2.16
CA GLY A 439 23.24 -2.55 -2.22
C GLY A 439 22.56 -1.21 -1.99
N MET A 440 21.37 -1.01 -2.57
CA MET A 440 20.56 0.19 -2.35
C MET A 440 20.09 0.30 -0.90
N VAL A 441 19.61 -0.80 -0.30
CA VAL A 441 19.25 -0.86 1.13
C VAL A 441 20.45 -0.55 2.04
N LEU A 442 21.61 -1.15 1.78
CA LEU A 442 22.81 -0.92 2.59
C LEU A 442 23.32 0.52 2.45
N TRP A 443 23.22 1.10 1.25
CA TRP A 443 23.52 2.51 1.02
C TRP A 443 22.54 3.42 1.77
N ALA A 444 21.24 3.14 1.69
CA ALA A 444 20.18 3.86 2.39
C ALA A 444 20.39 3.85 3.91
N LEU A 445 20.72 2.69 4.49
CA LEU A 445 21.10 2.59 5.89
C LEU A 445 22.33 3.44 6.21
N ALA A 446 23.35 3.49 5.35
CA ALA A 446 24.55 4.26 5.62
C ALA A 446 24.30 5.78 5.59
N GLU A 447 23.53 6.25 4.61
CA GLU A 447 23.21 7.66 4.36
C GLU A 447 21.92 8.15 5.06
N GLN A 448 21.25 7.27 5.80
CA GLN A 448 19.94 7.51 6.43
C GLN A 448 18.92 8.10 5.43
N GLN A 449 18.84 7.49 4.23
CA GLN A 449 17.87 7.88 3.20
C GLN A 449 16.76 6.84 3.08
N ASP A 450 15.53 7.32 3.21
CA ASP A 450 14.29 6.55 3.10
C ASP A 450 13.84 6.38 1.63
N GLU A 451 14.23 7.27 0.72
CA GLU A 451 13.88 7.21 -0.72
C GLU A 451 15.12 7.05 -1.62
N PRO A 452 15.84 5.91 -1.57
CA PRO A 452 17.05 5.70 -2.38
C PRO A 452 16.77 5.72 -3.89
N GLU A 453 15.58 5.33 -4.34
CA GLU A 453 15.16 5.34 -5.75
C GLU A 453 15.07 6.73 -6.37
N ARG A 454 14.98 7.78 -5.55
CA ARG A 454 14.95 9.18 -6.03
C ARG A 454 16.33 9.78 -6.24
N GLN A 455 17.38 9.04 -5.90
CA GLN A 455 18.75 9.52 -5.94
C GLN A 455 19.39 9.20 -7.30
N GLU A 456 20.22 10.12 -7.80
CA GLU A 456 20.87 9.92 -9.09
C GLU A 456 21.88 8.76 -9.04
N PRO A 457 21.77 7.75 -9.92
CA PRO A 457 22.76 6.69 -10.00
C PRO A 457 24.07 7.20 -10.64
N PRO A 458 25.25 6.69 -10.23
CA PRO A 458 25.43 5.67 -9.21
C PRO A 458 25.34 6.23 -7.80
N LEU A 459 24.70 5.50 -6.90
CA LEU A 459 24.66 5.82 -5.47
C LEU A 459 26.07 5.82 -4.88
N LYS A 460 26.47 6.95 -4.29
CA LYS A 460 27.79 7.13 -3.66
C LYS A 460 27.60 7.48 -2.20
N LEU A 461 28.51 7.01 -1.34
CA LEU A 461 28.52 7.38 0.07
C LEU A 461 29.10 8.78 0.22
N SER A 462 28.39 9.67 0.92
CA SER A 462 28.74 11.09 1.04
C SER A 462 29.93 11.30 1.97
N ASN A 463 29.98 10.58 3.09
CA ASN A 463 31.05 10.65 4.09
C ASN A 463 31.76 9.30 4.29
N PRO A 464 32.54 8.81 3.31
CA PRO A 464 33.18 7.51 3.40
C PRO A 464 34.02 7.33 4.66
N SER A 465 34.71 8.37 5.14
CA SER A 465 35.61 8.28 6.31
C SER A 465 34.92 7.87 7.61
N GLU A 466 33.63 8.13 7.75
CA GLU A 466 32.83 7.79 8.94
C GLU A 466 32.27 6.36 8.88
N ILE A 467 32.25 5.76 7.69
CA ILE A 467 31.71 4.42 7.44
C ILE A 467 32.86 3.41 7.43
N PRO A 468 32.77 2.30 8.20
CA PRO A 468 33.78 1.24 8.20
C PRO A 468 34.13 0.72 6.80
N ALA A 469 35.42 0.45 6.56
CA ALA A 469 35.91 0.04 5.25
C ALA A 469 35.24 -1.23 4.71
N TYR A 470 34.95 -2.20 5.58
CA TYR A 470 34.25 -3.44 5.20
C TYR A 470 32.83 -3.13 4.70
N TYR A 471 32.12 -2.19 5.33
CA TYR A 471 30.77 -1.81 4.94
C TYR A 471 30.76 -1.10 3.59
N ARG A 472 31.73 -0.22 3.34
CA ARG A 472 31.92 0.40 2.01
C ARG A 472 32.17 -0.66 0.93
N GLN A 473 32.93 -1.70 1.26
CA GLN A 473 33.17 -2.83 0.35
C GLN A 473 31.89 -3.64 0.08
N LEU A 474 31.05 -3.87 1.10
CA LEU A 474 29.73 -4.51 0.94
C LEU A 474 28.86 -3.74 -0.07
N VAL A 475 28.65 -2.43 0.18
CA VAL A 475 27.85 -1.56 -0.69
C VAL A 475 28.39 -1.57 -2.12
N GLY A 476 29.70 -1.38 -2.29
CA GLY A 476 30.34 -1.36 -3.61
C GLY A 476 30.28 -2.70 -4.34
N SER A 477 30.32 -3.83 -3.62
CA SER A 477 30.15 -5.18 -4.19
C SER A 477 28.74 -5.36 -4.74
N CYS A 478 27.73 -5.00 -3.95
CA CYS A 478 26.31 -5.08 -4.30
C CYS A 478 25.94 -4.18 -5.50
N LEU A 479 26.36 -2.91 -5.46
CA LEU A 479 26.02 -1.90 -6.49
C LEU A 479 26.86 -2.01 -7.78
N SER A 480 27.56 -3.13 -7.99
CA SER A 480 28.30 -3.34 -9.24
C SER A 480 27.35 -3.38 -10.44
N THR A 481 27.72 -2.68 -11.52
CA THR A 481 26.99 -2.72 -12.80
C THR A 481 27.14 -4.04 -13.53
N ASP A 482 28.15 -4.86 -13.18
CA ASP A 482 28.31 -6.22 -13.68
C ASP A 482 27.74 -7.21 -12.64
N PRO A 483 26.60 -7.87 -12.92
CA PRO A 483 25.97 -8.82 -11.99
C PRO A 483 26.91 -9.95 -11.52
N ARG A 484 27.92 -10.30 -12.32
CA ARG A 484 28.89 -11.35 -11.99
C ARG A 484 29.83 -10.93 -10.86
N LYS A 485 30.05 -9.62 -10.69
CA LYS A 485 30.92 -9.07 -9.64
C LYS A 485 30.21 -8.91 -8.30
N ARG A 486 28.88 -8.97 -8.26
CA ARG A 486 28.10 -8.94 -7.01
C ARG A 486 28.33 -10.24 -6.24
N GLN A 487 28.95 -10.17 -5.07
CA GLN A 487 29.17 -11.35 -4.22
C GLN A 487 27.84 -11.91 -3.71
N SER A 488 27.81 -13.21 -3.40
CA SER A 488 26.62 -13.84 -2.81
C SER A 488 26.31 -13.25 -1.43
N ALA A 489 25.04 -13.27 -1.02
CA ALA A 489 24.64 -12.79 0.30
C ALA A 489 25.38 -13.52 1.44
N LYS A 490 25.71 -14.80 1.25
CA LYS A 490 26.53 -15.61 2.16
C LYS A 490 27.96 -15.09 2.33
N GLU A 491 28.61 -14.74 1.21
CA GLU A 491 29.97 -14.15 1.24
C GLU A 491 29.95 -12.76 1.87
N LEU A 492 28.92 -11.96 1.56
CA LEU A 492 28.71 -10.63 2.15
C LEU A 492 28.49 -10.73 3.66
N PHE A 493 27.69 -11.70 4.12
CA PHE A 493 27.46 -11.91 5.56
C PHE A 493 28.76 -12.19 6.32
N ALA A 494 29.69 -12.96 5.72
CA ALA A 494 30.98 -13.29 6.33
C ALA A 494 31.94 -12.10 6.47
N MET A 495 31.63 -10.94 5.87
CA MET A 495 32.46 -9.73 5.97
C MET A 495 32.10 -8.85 7.18
N PHE A 496 30.95 -9.09 7.83
CA PHE A 496 30.60 -8.38 9.06
C PHE A 496 31.47 -8.86 10.23
N PRO A 497 31.86 -7.95 11.14
CA PRO A 497 32.65 -8.30 12.33
C PRO A 497 31.88 -9.15 13.34
#